data_AF-A0A167DJ44-F1
#
_entry.id   AF-A0A167DJ44-F1
#
_cell.length_a   1.000
_cell.length_b   1.000
_cell.length_c   1.000
_cell.angle_alpha   90.00
_cell.angle_beta   90.00
_cell.angle_gamma   90.00
#
_symmetry.space_group_name_H-M   'P 1'
#
loop_
_entity.id
_entity.type
_entity.pdbx_description
1 polymer ?
#
loop_
_entity_poly.entity_id
_entity_poly.type
_entity_poly.pdbx_seq_one_letter_code
_entity_poly.pdbx_strand_id
1 'polypeptide(L)'
;MIAHKTARGKAALEHLKVFEGIPPPYDRKKRVVVPQALRVLRLKPGRKYTTIGRLSHEVGWKYQDVVSRLEERRKVKSAAYYAKKVALQKKVQAAQKSVADSETSKALAALGY
;
A
#
# COMPACT_ATOMS: atom_id res chain seq x y z
N MET A 1 23.54 2.52 4.77
CA MET A 1 23.89 2.06 3.39
C MET A 1 24.16 3.20 2.41
N ILE A 2 23.76 4.45 2.71
CA ILE A 2 24.13 5.62 1.91
C ILE A 2 25.34 6.33 2.55
N ALA A 3 26.25 6.86 1.71
CA ALA A 3 27.42 7.64 2.14
C ALA A 3 27.03 9.04 2.67
N HIS A 4 26.32 9.07 3.81
CA HIS A 4 25.68 10.26 4.41
C HIS A 4 26.64 11.38 4.83
N LYS A 5 27.96 11.13 4.86
CA LYS A 5 28.95 12.18 5.10
C LYS A 5 29.19 13.06 3.87
N THR A 6 28.95 12.55 2.67
CA THR A 6 29.09 13.30 1.41
C THR A 6 27.85 14.17 1.16
N ALA A 7 28.01 15.29 0.45
CA ALA A 7 26.89 16.17 0.08
C ALA A 7 25.78 15.39 -0.68
N ARG A 8 26.17 14.55 -1.64
CA ARG A 8 25.25 13.67 -2.37
C ARG A 8 24.48 12.72 -1.44
N GLY A 9 25.16 12.15 -0.45
CA GLY A 9 24.53 11.23 0.49
C GLY A 9 23.52 11.92 1.43
N LYS A 10 23.81 13.16 1.84
CA LYS A 10 22.85 13.98 2.61
C LYS A 10 21.61 14.29 1.78
N ALA A 11 21.78 14.78 0.56
CA ALA A 11 20.67 15.07 -0.36
C ALA A 11 19.79 13.82 -0.63
N ALA A 12 20.40 12.64 -0.77
CA ALA A 12 19.65 11.40 -0.95
C ALA A 12 18.80 11.03 0.28
N LEU A 13 19.27 11.31 1.50
CA LEU A 13 18.48 11.07 2.73
C LEU A 13 17.33 12.06 2.87
N GLU A 14 17.47 13.29 2.40
CA GLU A 14 16.38 14.30 2.41
C GLU A 14 15.19 13.88 1.52
N HIS A 15 15.44 13.12 0.45
CA HIS A 15 14.39 12.58 -0.40
C HIS A 15 13.60 11.44 0.26
N LEU A 16 14.19 10.76 1.25
CA LEU A 16 13.56 9.62 1.92
C LEU A 16 12.68 10.11 3.09
N LYS A 17 11.39 9.79 3.03
CA LYS A 17 10.43 10.05 4.11
C LYS A 17 9.91 8.72 4.66
N VAL A 18 10.02 8.54 5.98
CA VAL A 18 9.60 7.31 6.68
C VAL A 18 8.65 7.68 7.81
N PHE A 19 7.58 6.91 7.95
CA PHE A 19 6.54 7.12 8.95
C PHE A 19 6.11 5.76 9.54
N GLU A 20 5.66 5.77 10.80
CA GLU A 20 4.92 4.65 11.40
C GLU A 20 3.41 4.85 11.20
N GLY A 21 2.72 3.80 10.77
CA GLY A 21 1.36 3.91 10.23
C GLY A 21 1.31 4.65 8.89
N ILE A 22 0.11 5.05 8.44
CA ILE A 22 -0.09 5.76 7.18
C ILE A 22 -0.74 7.12 7.44
N PRO A 23 0.05 8.20 7.50
CA PRO A 23 -0.47 9.54 7.73
C PRO A 23 -1.13 10.13 6.47
N PRO A 24 -2.05 11.11 6.62
CA PRO A 24 -2.42 12.02 5.54
C PRO A 24 -1.15 12.75 5.04
N PRO A 25 -0.89 12.87 3.72
CA PRO A 25 -1.77 12.64 2.56
C PRO A 25 -1.61 11.26 1.88
N TYR A 26 -0.92 10.29 2.50
CA TYR A 26 -0.59 9.00 1.89
C TYR A 26 -1.68 7.94 2.06
N ASP A 27 -2.61 8.15 2.98
CA ASP A 27 -3.74 7.25 3.27
C ASP A 27 -4.65 7.02 2.05
N ARG A 28 -4.81 8.04 1.21
CA ARG A 28 -5.63 8.00 -0.02
C ARG A 28 -4.87 7.57 -1.27
N LYS A 29 -3.54 7.45 -1.19
CA LYS A 29 -2.70 7.07 -2.34
C LYS A 29 -2.55 5.55 -2.43
N LYS A 30 -2.45 5.02 -3.65
CA LYS A 30 -2.11 3.62 -3.88
C LYS A 30 -0.68 3.37 -3.41
N ARG A 31 -0.52 2.49 -2.42
CA ARG A 31 0.78 2.07 -1.90
C ARG A 31 1.26 0.84 -2.65
N VAL A 32 2.58 0.72 -2.77
CA VAL A 32 3.25 -0.38 -3.45
C VAL A 32 3.98 -1.25 -2.44
N VAL A 33 4.28 -2.49 -2.83
CA VAL A 33 5.08 -3.44 -2.05
C VAL A 33 6.34 -3.77 -2.84
N VAL A 34 7.40 -4.16 -2.14
CA VAL A 34 8.66 -4.61 -2.74
C VAL A 34 8.74 -6.13 -2.57
N PRO A 35 8.38 -6.94 -3.59
CA PRO A 35 8.29 -8.40 -3.44
C PRO A 35 9.60 -9.03 -2.97
N GLN A 36 10.73 -8.51 -3.48
CA GLN A 36 12.06 -8.97 -3.12
C GLN A 36 12.46 -8.74 -1.65
N ALA A 37 11.67 -8.01 -0.86
CA ALA A 37 11.91 -7.77 0.55
C ALA A 37 10.77 -8.30 1.45
N LEU A 38 9.79 -9.00 0.88
CA LEU A 38 8.66 -9.53 1.67
C LEU A 38 9.08 -10.75 2.49
N ARG A 39 8.79 -10.70 3.79
CA ARG A 39 9.03 -11.81 4.74
C ARG A 39 8.47 -13.14 4.23
N VAL A 40 7.24 -13.15 3.72
CA VAL A 40 6.55 -14.37 3.25
C VAL A 40 7.26 -15.03 2.07
N LEU A 41 8.01 -14.26 1.28
CA LEU A 41 8.74 -14.76 0.12
C LEU A 41 10.21 -15.07 0.44
N ARG A 42 10.81 -14.34 1.39
CA ARG A 42 12.25 -14.41 1.69
C ARG A 42 12.60 -15.32 2.87
N LEU A 43 11.69 -15.55 3.80
CA LEU A 43 11.91 -16.47 4.92
C LEU A 43 11.20 -17.80 4.66
N LYS A 44 11.89 -18.91 4.94
CA LYS A 44 11.27 -20.23 4.99
C LYS A 44 10.21 -20.29 6.11
N PRO A 45 9.09 -21.00 5.90
CA PRO A 45 8.14 -21.27 6.97
C PRO A 45 8.81 -21.86 8.21
N GLY A 46 8.34 -21.48 9.41
CA GLY A 46 8.89 -21.94 10.69
C GLY A 46 10.09 -21.16 11.23
N ARG A 47 10.69 -20.24 10.45
CA ARG A 47 11.77 -19.38 10.96
C ARG A 47 11.23 -18.25 11.82
N LYS A 48 11.81 -18.09 13.03
CA LYS A 48 11.47 -17.01 13.96
C LYS A 48 11.82 -15.65 13.34
N TYR A 49 10.96 -14.67 13.56
CA TYR A 49 11.16 -13.26 13.17
C TYR A 49 10.61 -12.35 14.27
N THR A 50 10.98 -11.07 14.23
CA THR A 50 10.45 -10.07 15.13
C THR A 50 9.72 -8.96 14.37
N THR A 51 8.80 -8.29 15.04
CA THR A 51 8.09 -7.13 14.51
C THR A 51 8.71 -5.87 15.09
N ILE A 52 9.14 -4.95 14.22
CA ILE A 52 9.82 -3.71 14.63
C ILE A 52 8.97 -2.91 15.62
N GLY A 53 7.64 -2.87 15.46
CA GLY A 53 6.75 -2.16 16.38
C GLY A 53 6.83 -2.68 17.82
N ARG A 54 6.91 -4.01 18.03
CA ARG A 54 7.04 -4.59 19.37
C ARG A 54 8.42 -4.29 19.97
N LEU A 55 9.47 -4.53 19.19
CA LEU A 55 10.84 -4.23 19.62
C LEU A 55 11.01 -2.75 20.00
N SER A 56 10.46 -1.85 19.18
CA SER A 56 10.54 -0.40 19.43
C SER A 56 9.85 -0.02 20.73
N HIS A 57 8.71 -0.62 21.04
CA HIS A 57 8.01 -0.38 22.29
C HIS A 57 8.77 -0.88 23.51
N GLU A 58 9.32 -2.10 23.44
CA GLU A 58 10.14 -2.69 24.51
C GLU A 58 11.38 -1.83 24.83
N VAL A 59 11.95 -1.13 23.83
CA VAL A 59 13.07 -0.20 24.03
C VAL A 59 12.65 1.23 24.38
N GLY A 60 11.36 1.47 24.66
CA GLY A 60 10.86 2.74 25.20
C GLY A 60 10.12 3.65 24.21
N TRP A 61 9.77 3.17 23.00
CA TRP A 61 8.90 3.92 22.11
C TRP A 61 7.46 3.96 22.65
N LYS A 62 7.00 5.16 23.01
CA LYS A 62 5.74 5.37 23.74
C LYS A 62 4.48 5.42 22.86
N TYR A 63 4.63 5.58 21.55
CA TYR A 63 3.50 5.92 20.67
C TYR A 63 2.85 4.72 19.96
N GLN A 64 3.17 3.49 20.36
CA GLN A 64 2.59 2.27 19.77
C GLN A 64 1.05 2.28 19.78
N ASP A 65 0.45 2.61 20.93
CA ASP A 65 -1.01 2.59 21.09
C ASP A 65 -1.70 3.72 20.32
N VAL A 66 -1.05 4.89 20.27
CA VAL A 66 -1.55 6.04 19.52
C VAL A 66 -1.62 5.71 18.03
N VAL A 67 -0.55 5.15 17.47
CA VAL A 67 -0.50 4.73 16.06
C VAL A 67 -1.51 3.63 15.79
N SER A 68 -1.64 2.65 16.69
CA SER A 68 -2.57 1.53 16.53
C SER A 68 -4.03 2.00 16.41
N ARG A 69 -4.44 2.93 17.29
CA ARG A 69 -5.77 3.55 17.26
C ARG A 69 -6.03 4.37 15.99
N LEU A 70 -5.02 5.11 15.52
CA LEU A 70 -5.14 5.89 14.28
C LEU A 70 -5.24 4.98 13.03
N GLU A 71 -4.48 3.88 13.01
CA GLU A 71 -4.53 2.90 11.95
C GLU A 71 -5.86 2.15 11.89
N GLU A 72 -6.48 1.85 13.03
CA GLU A 72 -7.82 1.28 13.08
C GLU A 72 -8.86 2.22 12.44
N ARG A 73 -8.85 3.50 12.86
CA ARG A 73 -9.72 4.54 12.25
C ARG A 73 -9.50 4.64 10.74
N ARG A 74 -8.25 4.55 10.28
CA ARG A 74 -7.91 4.57 8.85
C ARG A 74 -8.44 3.33 8.11
N LYS A 75 -8.32 2.13 8.69
CA LYS A 75 -8.81 0.88 8.10
C LYS A 75 -10.32 0.89 7.93
N VAL A 76 -11.07 1.39 8.90
CA VAL A 76 -12.54 1.55 8.80
C VAL A 76 -12.92 2.44 7.62
N LYS A 77 -12.29 3.62 7.49
CA LYS A 77 -12.52 4.52 6.34
C LYS A 77 -12.16 3.87 5.01
N SER A 78 -11.05 3.13 4.97
CA SER A 78 -10.59 2.41 3.78
C SER A 78 -11.55 1.29 3.37
N ALA A 79 -12.13 0.57 4.34
CA ALA A 79 -13.12 -0.48 4.08
C ALA A 79 -14.42 0.10 3.48
N ALA A 80 -14.91 1.20 4.04
CA ALA A 80 -16.08 1.91 3.51
C ALA A 80 -15.84 2.42 2.08
N TYR A 81 -14.67 2.98 1.79
CA TYR A 81 -14.27 3.36 0.44
C TYR A 81 -14.24 2.16 -0.51
N TYR A 82 -13.64 1.05 -0.08
CA TYR A 82 -13.53 -0.15 -0.90
C TYR A 82 -14.90 -0.76 -1.24
N ALA A 83 -15.83 -0.82 -0.28
CA ALA A 83 -17.19 -1.29 -0.52
C ALA A 83 -17.90 -0.45 -1.60
N LYS A 84 -17.78 0.88 -1.52
CA LYS A 84 -18.31 1.79 -2.56
C LYS A 84 -17.66 1.56 -3.92
N LYS A 85 -16.33 1.38 -3.94
CA LYS A 85 -15.58 1.10 -5.17
C LYS A 85 -16.02 -0.20 -5.83
N VAL A 86 -16.16 -1.28 -5.07
CA VAL A 86 -16.61 -2.58 -5.57
C VAL A 86 -18.03 -2.50 -6.12
N ALA A 87 -18.94 -1.82 -5.41
CA ALA A 87 -20.31 -1.62 -5.90
C ALA A 87 -20.35 -0.85 -7.22
N LEU A 88 -19.54 0.21 -7.35
CA LEU A 88 -19.41 0.98 -8.59
C LEU A 88 -18.83 0.11 -9.72
N GLN A 89 -17.78 -0.66 -9.45
CA GLN A 89 -17.17 -1.56 -10.42
C GLN A 89 -18.16 -2.60 -10.95
N LYS A 90 -19.01 -3.16 -10.10
CA LYS A 90 -20.07 -4.10 -10.54
C LYS A 90 -21.05 -3.44 -11.52
N LYS A 91 -21.47 -2.19 -11.24
CA LYS A 91 -22.35 -1.42 -12.15
C LYS A 91 -21.67 -1.15 -13.49
N VAL A 92 -20.40 -0.73 -13.47
CA VAL A 92 -19.61 -0.50 -14.68
C VAL A 92 -19.46 -1.79 -15.48
N GLN A 93 -19.17 -2.92 -14.84
CA GLN A 93 -19.07 -4.21 -15.52
C GLN A 93 -20.39 -4.65 -16.17
N ALA A 94 -21.53 -4.42 -15.51
CA ALA A 94 -22.84 -4.71 -16.09
C ALA A 94 -23.11 -3.86 -17.34
N ALA A 95 -22.80 -2.56 -17.28
CA ALA A 95 -22.92 -1.65 -18.42
C ALA A 95 -21.93 -1.97 -19.56
N GLN A 96 -20.72 -2.43 -19.24
CA GLN A 96 -19.75 -2.88 -20.26
C GLN A 96 -20.25 -4.13 -20.98
N LYS A 97 -20.83 -5.09 -20.26
CA LYS A 97 -21.40 -6.31 -20.86
C LYS A 97 -22.52 -6.01 -21.86
N SER A 98 -23.35 -5.01 -21.61
CA SER A 98 -24.41 -4.63 -22.56
C SER A 98 -23.90 -3.98 -23.85
N VAL A 99 -22.64 -3.51 -23.89
CA VAL A 99 -22.05 -2.82 -25.06
C VAL A 99 -20.91 -3.64 -25.68
N ALA A 100 -20.66 -4.86 -25.18
CA ALA A 100 -19.51 -5.69 -25.55
C ALA A 100 -19.48 -6.07 -27.04
N ASP A 101 -20.65 -6.20 -27.68
CA ASP A 101 -20.76 -6.57 -29.11
C ASP A 101 -20.70 -5.39 -30.08
N SER A 102 -20.49 -4.17 -29.57
CA SER A 102 -20.31 -2.98 -30.41
C SER A 102 -19.12 -3.12 -31.35
N GLU A 103 -19.23 -2.51 -32.53
CA GLU A 103 -18.17 -2.51 -33.55
C GLU A 103 -16.84 -1.97 -32.99
N THR A 104 -16.91 -0.93 -32.17
CA THR A 104 -15.76 -0.34 -31.47
C THR A 104 -15.09 -1.34 -30.52
N SER A 105 -15.87 -2.11 -29.76
CA SER A 105 -15.33 -3.13 -28.84
C SER A 105 -14.62 -4.25 -29.61
N LYS A 106 -15.18 -4.68 -30.75
CA LYS A 106 -14.57 -5.69 -31.64
C LYS A 106 -13.27 -5.19 -32.27
N ALA A 107 -13.25 -3.93 -32.73
CA ALA A 107 -12.04 -3.31 -33.28
C ALA A 107 -10.94 -3.17 -32.23
N LEU A 108 -11.30 -2.80 -30.99
CA LEU A 108 -10.35 -2.72 -29.86
C LEU A 108 -9.80 -4.09 -29.48
N ALA A 109 -10.65 -5.13 -29.43
CA ALA A 109 -10.24 -6.49 -29.13
C ALA A 109 -9.26 -7.04 -30.19
N ALA A 110 -9.46 -6.71 -31.48
CA ALA A 110 -8.52 -7.08 -32.55
C ALA A 110 -7.12 -6.45 -32.37
N LEU A 111 -7.03 -5.34 -31.63
CA LEU A 111 -5.78 -4.66 -31.28
C LEU A 111 -5.23 -5.09 -29.90
N GLY A 112 -5.88 -6.05 -29.23
CA GLY A 112 -5.44 -6.60 -27.94
C GLY A 112 -5.89 -5.83 -26.70
N TYR A 113 -6.93 -4.98 -26.81
CA TYR A 113 -7.54 -4.25 -25.70
C TYR A 113 -8.75 -4.96 -25.08
#